data_AF-A0A2L0NAW5-F1
#
_entry.id   AF-A0A2L0NAW5-F1
#
_cell.length_a   1.000
_cell.length_b   1.000
_cell.length_c   1.000
_cell.angle_alpha   90.00
_cell.angle_beta   90.00
_cell.angle_gamma   90.00
#
_symmetry.space_group_name_H-M   'P 1'
#
loop_
_entity.id
_entity.type
_entity.pdbx_description
1 polymer ?
#
loop_
_entity_poly.entity_id
_entity_poly.type
_entity_poly.pdbx_seq_one_letter_code
_entity_poly.pdbx_strand_id
1 'polypeptide(L)'
;MTEMQANPSFRLVYVPGVTPGKWVRVWEQRLPDVPLTLLAVPVEDGEPTLLGGGADAGLVRLPVDRGSLSAIPLYTETTVVVFPKDHWLAAAEEVPVADLADEVVFHSMDDSLGWQDLPGRPAFERPATTADAIELVAANVGVLLVPQSLARLHHRRDLTYRPVPDAPQSQVALSWLEERTTDLVEEFIGIVRGRTVNSSRGRAGAAQPEEKPATPGARPRGTGAGKPAAGKSGGGRTAGGKTSGGKASGGRTAGGKASGGKSGGGRPGTGKAAGGKSGGARRGRPGR
;
A
#
# COMPACT_ATOMS: atom_id res chain seq x y z
N MET A 1 12.25 0.25 50.65
CA MET A 1 12.92 0.03 49.35
C MET A 1 11.92 0.44 48.30
N THR A 2 12.11 1.60 47.68
CA THR A 2 11.19 2.11 46.66
C THR A 2 11.55 1.37 45.37
N GLU A 3 10.68 0.46 44.93
CA GLU A 3 10.78 -0.11 43.59
C GLU A 3 10.77 1.05 42.60
N MET A 4 11.89 1.19 41.88
CA MET A 4 12.01 2.10 40.76
C MET A 4 11.09 1.55 39.66
N GLN A 5 9.81 1.92 39.71
CA GLN A 5 8.86 1.61 38.64
C GLN A 5 9.44 2.19 37.36
N ALA A 6 9.96 1.31 36.50
CA ALA A 6 10.32 1.68 35.15
C ALA A 6 9.08 2.32 34.54
N ASN A 7 9.20 3.58 34.11
CA ASN A 7 8.09 4.26 33.47
C ASN A 7 7.64 3.37 32.28
N PRO A 8 6.33 3.07 32.16
CA PRO A 8 5.85 2.27 31.06
C PRO A 8 6.26 2.94 29.74
N SER A 9 6.80 2.16 28.80
CA SER A 9 7.18 2.62 27.46
C SER A 9 6.65 1.65 26.43
N PHE A 10 6.40 2.11 25.21
CA PHE A 10 5.91 1.27 24.11
C PHE A 10 6.86 1.33 22.92
N ARG A 11 7.38 0.19 22.48
CA ARG A 11 8.30 0.06 21.36
C ARG A 11 7.54 -0.49 20.15
N LEU A 12 7.52 0.30 19.08
CA LEU A 12 6.87 -0.06 17.83
C LEU A 12 7.92 -0.23 16.73
N VAL A 13 8.12 -1.48 16.30
CA VAL A 13 8.97 -1.76 15.12
C VAL A 13 8.19 -1.49 13.83
N TYR A 14 8.85 -1.00 12.79
CA TYR A 14 8.22 -0.82 11.49
C TYR A 14 9.22 -1.01 10.34
N VAL A 15 8.73 -1.56 9.24
CA VAL A 15 9.52 -1.86 8.03
C VAL A 15 9.37 -0.76 6.97
N PRO A 16 10.29 -0.68 5.97
CA PRO A 16 10.23 0.30 4.91
C PRO A 16 8.88 0.34 4.16
N GLY A 17 8.48 1.56 3.78
CA GLY A 17 7.21 1.83 3.10
C GLY A 17 6.01 1.96 4.04
N VAL A 18 6.14 1.57 5.31
CA VAL A 18 5.07 1.75 6.30
C VAL A 18 5.18 3.11 6.98
N THR A 19 4.06 3.83 7.10
CA THR A 19 4.03 5.17 7.72
C THR A 19 3.29 5.15 9.06
N PRO A 20 4.00 5.04 10.21
CA PRO A 20 3.39 4.94 11.53
C PRO A 20 2.79 6.26 12.05
N GLY A 21 3.14 7.39 11.44
CA GLY A 21 2.94 8.72 12.02
C GLY A 21 1.50 9.05 12.45
N LYS A 22 0.49 8.55 11.73
CA LYS A 22 -0.92 8.73 12.12
C LYS A 22 -1.21 8.09 13.48
N TRP A 23 -0.76 6.86 13.71
CA TRP A 23 -1.05 6.12 14.94
C TRP A 23 -0.20 6.62 16.10
N VAL A 24 1.06 6.98 15.84
CA VAL A 24 1.95 7.58 16.84
C VAL A 24 1.38 8.89 17.37
N ARG A 25 0.90 9.78 16.48
CA ARG A 25 0.26 11.03 16.90
C ARG A 25 -0.96 10.79 17.81
N VAL A 26 -1.77 9.77 17.51
CA VAL A 26 -2.93 9.44 18.35
C VAL A 26 -2.49 8.82 19.69
N TRP A 27 -1.43 8.02 19.70
CA TRP A 27 -0.84 7.48 20.92
C TRP A 27 -0.36 8.57 21.86
N GLU A 28 0.49 9.49 21.36
CA GLU A 28 1.03 10.61 22.14
C GLU A 28 -0.07 11.51 22.74
N GLN A 29 -1.20 11.62 22.05
CA GLN A 29 -2.37 12.36 22.54
C GLN A 29 -3.14 11.64 23.65
N ARG A 30 -3.17 10.30 23.63
CA ARG A 30 -3.93 9.48 24.60
C ARG A 30 -3.13 9.10 25.83
N LEU A 31 -1.85 8.85 25.62
CA LEU A 31 -0.93 8.34 26.63
C LEU A 31 0.31 9.26 26.67
N PRO A 32 0.15 10.54 27.06
CA PRO A 32 1.26 11.49 27.09
C PRO A 32 2.37 11.07 28.05
N ASP A 33 2.04 10.27 29.07
CA ASP A 33 2.99 9.78 30.08
C ASP A 33 3.68 8.45 29.67
N VAL A 34 3.28 7.84 28.55
CA VAL A 34 3.84 6.57 28.05
C VAL A 34 4.56 6.82 26.71
N PRO A 35 5.88 7.05 26.71
CA PRO A 35 6.62 7.32 25.48
C PRO A 35 6.52 6.16 24.49
N LEU A 36 6.30 6.49 23.21
CA LEU A 36 6.37 5.54 22.11
C LEU A 36 7.70 5.68 21.38
N THR A 37 8.48 4.61 21.34
CA THR A 37 9.76 4.53 20.61
C THR A 37 9.55 3.81 19.29
N LEU A 38 9.91 4.46 18.19
CA LEU A 38 9.89 3.88 16.85
C LEU A 38 11.22 3.18 16.53
N LEU A 39 11.15 1.93 16.12
CA LEU A 39 12.30 1.13 15.70
C LEU A 39 12.18 0.83 14.20
N ALA A 40 12.92 1.59 13.38
CA ALA A 40 13.00 1.33 11.95
C ALA A 40 13.98 0.17 11.71
N VAL A 41 13.53 -0.88 11.04
CA VAL A 41 14.36 -2.06 10.72
C VAL A 41 14.14 -2.49 9.28
N PRO A 42 15.09 -3.20 8.64
CA PRO A 42 14.88 -3.89 7.37
C PRO A 42 13.65 -4.82 7.39
N VAL A 43 13.12 -5.16 6.21
CA VAL A 43 11.91 -6.00 6.11
C VAL A 43 12.11 -7.36 6.78
N GLU A 44 13.27 -7.97 6.55
CA GLU A 44 13.70 -9.25 7.09
C GLU A 44 13.86 -9.27 8.61
N ASP A 45 14.08 -8.12 9.23
CA ASP A 45 14.30 -7.97 10.67
C ASP A 45 13.02 -7.68 11.45
N GLY A 46 11.92 -7.35 10.77
CA GLY A 46 10.66 -6.96 11.42
C GLY A 46 10.08 -8.05 12.31
N GLU A 47 9.90 -9.25 11.76
CA GLU A 47 9.40 -10.42 12.51
C GLU A 47 10.41 -10.93 13.56
N PRO A 48 11.70 -11.12 13.25
CA PRO A 48 12.71 -11.47 14.26
C PRO A 48 12.77 -10.50 15.45
N THR A 49 12.59 -9.20 15.21
CA THR A 49 12.56 -8.19 16.29
C THR A 49 11.38 -8.42 17.24
N LEU A 50 10.21 -8.80 16.70
CA LEU A 50 9.03 -9.12 17.52
C LEU A 50 9.26 -10.41 18.32
N LEU A 51 9.69 -11.47 17.66
CA LEU A 51 9.94 -12.78 18.27
C LEU A 51 10.99 -12.67 19.39
N GLY A 52 12.05 -11.88 19.19
CA GLY A 52 13.09 -11.61 20.18
C GLY A 52 12.67 -10.67 21.31
N GLY A 53 11.48 -10.06 21.26
CA GLY A 53 11.04 -9.06 22.24
C GLY A 53 11.74 -7.71 22.18
N GLY A 54 12.36 -7.40 21.05
CA GLY A 54 12.95 -6.09 20.76
C GLY A 54 11.89 -4.99 20.62
N ALA A 55 10.64 -5.36 20.33
CA ALA A 55 9.49 -4.47 20.26
C ALA A 55 8.24 -5.09 20.92
N ASP A 56 7.27 -4.24 21.27
CA ASP A 56 6.01 -4.66 21.90
C ASP A 56 4.93 -4.91 20.84
N ALA A 57 4.99 -4.18 19.72
CA ALA A 57 4.21 -4.45 18.51
C ALA A 57 5.01 -4.00 17.27
N GLY A 58 4.54 -4.40 16.09
CA GLY A 58 5.22 -4.14 14.83
C GLY A 58 4.27 -3.87 13.67
N LEU A 59 4.62 -2.91 12.82
CA LEU A 59 3.97 -2.71 11.54
C LEU A 59 4.81 -3.38 10.46
N VAL A 60 4.43 -4.61 10.13
CA VAL A 60 5.20 -5.54 9.29
C VAL A 60 4.38 -5.98 8.09
N ARG A 61 5.04 -6.56 7.09
CA ARG A 61 4.38 -7.13 5.92
C ARG A 61 4.02 -8.58 6.21
N LEU A 62 2.87 -9.03 5.71
CA LEU A 62 2.48 -10.43 5.74
C LEU A 62 3.14 -11.20 4.58
N PRO A 63 3.35 -12.51 4.73
CA PRO A 63 3.01 -13.34 5.91
C PRO A 63 3.96 -13.14 7.10
N VAL A 64 3.47 -13.47 8.29
CA VAL A 64 4.26 -13.63 9.53
C VAL A 64 3.91 -14.98 10.14
N ASP A 65 4.75 -15.51 11.04
CA ASP A 65 4.43 -16.74 11.79
C ASP A 65 3.22 -16.55 12.72
N ARG A 66 2.05 -17.01 12.26
CA ARG A 66 0.78 -16.97 13.00
C ARG A 66 0.74 -17.94 14.20
N GLY A 67 1.73 -18.82 14.36
CA GLY A 67 1.86 -19.68 15.55
C GLY A 67 2.43 -18.95 16.76
N SER A 68 3.18 -17.88 16.53
CA SER A 68 3.84 -17.09 17.58
C SER A 68 3.30 -15.65 17.64
N LEU A 69 2.89 -15.10 16.50
CA LEU A 69 2.45 -13.72 16.34
C LEU A 69 0.95 -13.64 16.04
N SER A 70 0.26 -12.84 16.85
CA SER A 70 -1.02 -12.28 16.48
C SER A 70 -0.82 -11.17 15.44
N ALA A 71 -1.73 -11.07 14.46
CA ALA A 71 -1.65 -10.03 13.44
C ALA A 71 -3.02 -9.56 12.93
N ILE A 72 -3.18 -8.25 12.80
CA ILE A 72 -4.36 -7.57 12.25
C ILE A 72 -3.95 -6.90 10.93
N PRO A 73 -4.50 -7.34 9.79
CA PRO A 73 -4.34 -6.65 8.51
C PRO A 73 -4.83 -5.20 8.59
N LEU A 74 -4.04 -4.26 8.07
CA LEU A 74 -4.33 -2.82 8.11
C LEU A 74 -4.76 -2.31 6.74
N TYR A 75 -3.95 -2.61 5.72
CA TYR A 75 -4.23 -2.26 4.34
C TYR A 75 -3.44 -3.15 3.40
N THR A 76 -3.93 -3.24 2.17
CA THR A 76 -3.26 -3.93 1.06
C THR A 76 -2.68 -2.89 0.11
N GLU A 77 -1.47 -3.13 -0.34
CA GLU A 77 -0.73 -2.25 -1.23
C GLU A 77 -0.78 -2.76 -2.67
N THR A 78 -1.09 -1.85 -3.59
CA THR A 78 -0.98 -2.10 -5.02
C THR A 78 0.48 -2.29 -5.40
N THR A 79 0.74 -3.33 -6.18
CA THR A 79 2.05 -3.56 -6.81
C THR A 79 2.19 -2.67 -8.04
N VAL A 80 3.36 -2.05 -8.17
CA VAL A 80 3.70 -1.18 -9.28
C VAL A 80 5.02 -1.63 -9.88
N VAL A 81 5.18 -1.45 -11.20
CA VAL A 81 6.47 -1.57 -11.87
C VAL A 81 7.13 -0.20 -11.94
N VAL A 82 8.39 -0.11 -11.51
CA VAL A 82 9.24 1.08 -11.53
C VAL A 82 10.19 0.99 -12.71
N PHE A 83 10.29 2.07 -13.47
CA PHE A 83 11.09 2.15 -14.69
C PHE A 83 11.45 3.61 -15.05
N PRO A 84 12.46 3.85 -15.91
CA PRO A 84 12.85 5.19 -16.38
C PRO A 84 11.74 5.91 -17.15
N LYS A 85 11.63 7.23 -17.03
CA LYS A 85 10.51 8.00 -17.65
C LYS A 85 10.44 7.93 -19.17
N ASP A 86 11.54 7.61 -19.84
CA ASP A 86 11.66 7.42 -21.28
C ASP A 86 11.46 5.97 -21.73
N HIS A 87 11.18 5.05 -20.80
CA HIS A 87 10.84 3.66 -21.10
C HIS A 87 9.48 3.54 -21.81
N TRP A 88 9.33 2.55 -22.70
CA TRP A 88 8.11 2.37 -23.49
C TRP A 88 6.85 2.13 -22.64
N LEU A 89 7.02 1.52 -21.47
CA LEU A 89 5.96 1.32 -20.45
C LEU A 89 5.31 2.63 -19.99
N ALA A 90 5.97 3.79 -20.17
CA ALA A 90 5.42 5.09 -19.78
C ALA A 90 4.14 5.45 -20.55
N ALA A 91 3.94 4.87 -21.74
CA ALA A 91 2.78 5.10 -22.60
C ALA A 91 1.48 4.46 -22.08
N ALA A 92 1.56 3.46 -21.20
CA ALA A 92 0.42 2.80 -20.60
C ALA A 92 0.07 3.40 -19.22
N GLU A 93 -1.20 3.34 -18.82
CA GLU A 93 -1.65 3.72 -17.47
C GLU A 93 -1.48 2.59 -16.45
N GLU A 94 -1.56 1.35 -16.92
CA GLU A 94 -1.34 0.11 -16.17
C GLU A 94 -0.52 -0.84 -17.04
N VAL A 95 0.25 -1.73 -16.41
CA VAL A 95 1.16 -2.66 -17.10
C VAL A 95 0.86 -4.07 -16.57
N PRO A 96 0.14 -4.91 -17.33
CA PRO A 96 -0.03 -6.32 -16.98
C PRO A 96 1.32 -7.06 -16.90
N VAL A 97 1.40 -8.12 -16.11
CA VAL A 97 2.61 -8.95 -15.97
C VAL A 97 3.08 -9.49 -17.33
N ALA A 98 2.14 -9.85 -18.22
CA ALA A 98 2.46 -10.35 -19.56
C ALA A 98 3.28 -9.36 -20.41
N ASP A 99 3.09 -8.06 -20.22
CA ASP A 99 3.80 -7.02 -20.95
C ASP A 99 5.26 -6.88 -20.48
N LEU A 100 5.63 -7.50 -19.37
CA LEU A 100 7.00 -7.55 -18.83
C LEU A 100 7.79 -8.77 -19.31
N ALA A 101 7.22 -9.66 -20.13
CA ALA A 101 7.82 -10.94 -20.50
C ALA A 101 9.22 -10.81 -21.15
N ASP A 102 9.46 -9.71 -21.88
CA ASP A 102 10.74 -9.44 -22.54
C ASP A 102 11.69 -8.53 -21.74
N GLU A 103 11.21 -7.99 -20.62
CA GLU A 103 11.97 -7.08 -19.76
C GLU A 103 12.90 -7.83 -18.82
N VAL A 104 14.04 -7.22 -18.49
CA VAL A 104 14.86 -7.67 -17.37
C VAL A 104 14.19 -7.18 -16.08
N VAL A 105 13.76 -8.10 -15.24
CA VAL A 105 13.10 -7.78 -13.98
C VAL A 105 14.05 -8.06 -12.82
N PHE A 106 14.25 -7.04 -11.99
CA PHE A 106 14.95 -7.17 -10.73
C PHE A 106 14.05 -7.73 -9.64
N HIS A 107 14.62 -8.58 -8.80
CA HIS A 107 14.00 -9.10 -7.60
C HIS A 107 14.97 -8.87 -6.44
N SER A 108 14.81 -7.86 -5.60
CA SER A 108 15.75 -7.67 -4.49
C SER A 108 15.60 -8.78 -3.43
N MET A 109 16.61 -9.02 -2.59
CA MET A 109 16.54 -10.05 -1.54
C MET A 109 15.47 -9.74 -0.47
N ASP A 110 15.18 -8.45 -0.26
CA ASP A 110 14.14 -7.92 0.64
C ASP A 110 12.73 -7.85 -0.01
N ASP A 111 12.51 -8.54 -1.13
CA ASP A 111 11.21 -8.55 -1.82
C ASP A 111 10.11 -9.09 -0.89
N SER A 112 8.99 -8.38 -0.87
CA SER A 112 7.82 -8.65 -0.04
C SER A 112 6.58 -9.04 -0.84
N LEU A 113 6.76 -9.32 -2.14
CA LEU A 113 5.72 -9.80 -3.03
C LEU A 113 5.75 -11.33 -3.09
N GLY A 114 4.60 -11.94 -2.81
CA GLY A 114 4.43 -13.41 -2.79
C GLY A 114 4.28 -14.03 -4.18
N TRP A 115 5.26 -13.85 -5.07
CA TRP A 115 5.26 -14.44 -6.42
C TRP A 115 5.28 -15.98 -6.37
N GLN A 116 4.46 -16.61 -7.23
CA GLN A 116 4.59 -18.04 -7.52
C GLN A 116 5.63 -18.27 -8.62
N ASP A 117 5.47 -17.53 -9.72
CA ASP A 117 6.42 -17.47 -10.82
C ASP A 117 6.89 -16.03 -10.99
N LEU A 118 8.21 -15.84 -11.10
CA LEU A 118 8.78 -14.51 -11.28
C LEU A 118 8.47 -13.97 -12.70
N PRO A 119 8.03 -12.72 -12.84
CA PRO A 119 7.73 -12.11 -14.12
C PRO A 119 8.99 -11.76 -14.92
N GLY A 120 8.83 -11.67 -16.25
CA GLY A 120 9.89 -11.24 -17.15
C GLY A 120 11.13 -12.15 -17.17
N ARG A 121 12.25 -11.58 -17.62
CA ARG A 121 13.55 -12.26 -17.67
C ARG A 121 14.32 -11.95 -16.39
N PRO A 122 14.87 -12.95 -15.70
CA PRO A 122 15.61 -12.70 -14.46
C PRO A 122 16.88 -11.90 -14.75
N ALA A 123 17.16 -10.90 -13.91
CA ALA A 123 18.46 -10.24 -13.89
C ALA A 123 19.59 -11.23 -13.51
N PHE A 124 20.80 -10.99 -14.03
CA PHE A 124 21.95 -11.86 -13.76
C PHE A 124 22.33 -11.89 -12.28
N GLU A 125 22.29 -10.73 -11.64
CA GLU A 125 22.56 -10.58 -10.21
C GLU A 125 21.31 -10.08 -9.51
N ARG A 126 21.11 -10.58 -8.29
CA ARG A 126 19.99 -10.26 -7.44
C ARG A 126 20.42 -9.18 -6.43
N PRO A 127 19.92 -7.93 -6.52
CA PRO A 127 20.32 -6.86 -5.61
C PRO A 127 20.00 -7.20 -4.15
N ALA A 128 20.84 -6.75 -3.22
CA ALA A 128 20.64 -7.02 -1.80
C ALA A 128 19.36 -6.32 -1.29
N THR A 129 19.16 -5.06 -1.65
CA THR A 129 18.00 -4.27 -1.19
C THR A 129 17.17 -3.72 -2.34
N THR A 130 15.94 -3.33 -2.04
CA THR A 130 15.06 -2.60 -2.96
C THR A 130 15.73 -1.30 -3.41
N ALA A 131 16.48 -0.63 -2.53
CA ALA A 131 17.21 0.58 -2.85
C ALA A 131 18.31 0.34 -3.91
N ASP A 132 19.07 -0.75 -3.77
CA ASP A 132 20.10 -1.13 -4.75
C ASP A 132 19.48 -1.46 -6.11
N ALA A 133 18.34 -2.17 -6.11
CA ALA A 133 17.59 -2.45 -7.34
C ALA A 133 17.11 -1.17 -8.03
N ILE A 134 16.64 -0.17 -7.27
CA ILE A 134 16.22 1.13 -7.80
C ILE A 134 17.37 1.86 -8.51
N GLU A 135 18.61 1.78 -7.98
CA GLU A 135 19.78 2.36 -8.66
C GLU A 135 20.07 1.70 -10.01
N LEU A 136 19.89 0.37 -10.10
CA LEU A 136 20.05 -0.36 -11.37
C LEU A 136 18.94 -0.04 -12.38
N VAL A 137 17.70 0.12 -11.91
CA VAL A 137 16.58 0.60 -12.74
C VAL A 137 16.88 2.00 -13.29
N ALA A 138 17.41 2.90 -12.45
CA ALA A 138 17.80 4.24 -12.89
C ALA A 138 18.94 4.25 -13.90
N ALA A 139 19.83 3.25 -13.85
CA ALA A 139 20.84 3.01 -14.88
C ALA A 139 20.27 2.37 -16.16
N ASN A 140 18.94 2.21 -16.27
CA ASN A 140 18.22 1.63 -17.40
C ASN A 140 18.67 0.19 -17.72
N VAL A 141 19.02 -0.59 -16.67
CA VAL A 141 19.43 -2.00 -16.80
C VAL A 141 18.23 -2.95 -16.82
N GLY A 142 17.11 -2.53 -16.26
CA GLY A 142 15.87 -3.31 -16.18
C GLY A 142 14.78 -2.56 -15.42
N VAL A 143 13.74 -3.28 -15.02
CA VAL A 143 12.59 -2.77 -14.26
C VAL A 143 12.46 -3.50 -12.93
N LEU A 144 11.67 -2.96 -12.00
CA LEU A 144 11.49 -3.52 -10.66
C LEU A 144 10.01 -3.46 -10.25
N LEU A 145 9.46 -4.57 -9.76
CA LEU A 145 8.12 -4.59 -9.17
C LEU A 145 8.21 -4.46 -7.66
N VAL A 146 7.47 -3.51 -7.08
CA VAL A 146 7.43 -3.25 -5.64
C VAL A 146 6.03 -2.81 -5.19
N PRO A 147 5.69 -2.94 -3.89
CA PRO A 147 4.59 -2.19 -3.30
C PRO A 147 4.71 -0.69 -3.59
N GLN A 148 3.58 -0.03 -3.88
CA GLN A 148 3.56 1.40 -4.23
C GLN A 148 4.21 2.29 -3.15
N SER A 149 4.14 1.93 -1.86
CA SER A 149 4.83 2.69 -0.81
C SER A 149 6.35 2.69 -0.97
N LEU A 150 6.96 1.59 -1.41
CA LEU A 150 8.41 1.51 -1.64
C LEU A 150 8.81 2.30 -2.88
N ALA A 151 8.00 2.28 -3.94
CA ALA A 151 8.22 3.15 -5.10
C ALA A 151 8.17 4.64 -4.72
N ARG A 152 7.29 5.02 -3.79
CA ARG A 152 7.23 6.39 -3.24
C ARG A 152 8.41 6.71 -2.32
N LEU A 153 8.82 5.76 -1.48
CA LEU A 153 9.94 5.90 -0.56
C LEU A 153 11.25 6.15 -1.32
N HIS A 154 11.47 5.43 -2.41
CA HIS A 154 12.66 5.54 -3.27
C HIS A 154 12.43 6.42 -4.50
N HIS A 155 11.46 7.33 -4.45
CA HIS A 155 11.14 8.19 -5.59
C HIS A 155 12.34 9.06 -6.00
N ARG A 156 12.58 9.12 -7.31
CA ARG A 156 13.60 9.97 -7.94
C ARG A 156 13.09 10.52 -9.27
N ARG A 157 13.69 11.64 -9.72
CA ARG A 157 13.14 12.48 -10.81
C ARG A 157 13.14 11.83 -12.19
N ASP A 158 14.03 10.88 -12.42
CA ASP A 158 14.25 10.11 -13.65
C ASP A 158 13.42 8.83 -13.73
N LEU A 159 12.82 8.38 -12.61
CA LEU A 159 11.96 7.21 -12.57
C LEU A 159 10.47 7.57 -12.49
N THR A 160 9.63 6.63 -12.92
CA THR A 160 8.18 6.64 -12.74
C THR A 160 7.70 5.23 -12.46
N TYR A 161 6.41 5.07 -12.14
CA TYR A 161 5.82 3.76 -11.93
C TYR A 161 4.40 3.65 -12.50
N ARG A 162 3.97 2.42 -12.80
CA ARG A 162 2.59 2.08 -13.20
C ARG A 162 2.05 0.89 -12.39
N PRO A 163 0.75 0.87 -12.03
CA PRO A 163 0.12 -0.30 -11.42
C PRO A 163 0.25 -1.55 -12.30
N VAL A 164 0.41 -2.69 -11.64
CA VAL A 164 0.43 -4.03 -12.26
C VAL A 164 -0.77 -4.80 -11.67
N PRO A 165 -1.93 -4.79 -12.34
CA PRO A 165 -3.20 -5.23 -11.74
C PRO A 165 -3.27 -6.74 -11.46
N ASP A 166 -2.50 -7.53 -12.20
CA ASP A 166 -2.40 -9.00 -12.12
C ASP A 166 -1.20 -9.49 -11.31
N ALA A 167 -0.44 -8.59 -10.67
CA ALA A 167 0.63 -8.95 -9.74
C ALA A 167 0.09 -9.30 -8.33
N PRO A 168 0.79 -10.16 -7.57
CA PRO A 168 0.50 -10.36 -6.15
C PRO A 168 0.62 -9.03 -5.40
N GLN A 169 -0.24 -8.83 -4.41
CA GLN A 169 -0.25 -7.63 -3.57
C GLN A 169 0.46 -7.89 -2.24
N SER A 170 1.03 -6.84 -1.64
CA SER A 170 1.62 -6.91 -0.30
C SER A 170 0.61 -6.38 0.74
N GLN A 171 0.50 -7.04 1.89
CA GLN A 171 -0.40 -6.62 2.96
C GLN A 171 0.40 -6.18 4.18
N VAL A 172 0.11 -4.97 4.67
CA VAL A 172 0.69 -4.44 5.92
C VAL A 172 -0.24 -4.82 7.07
N ALA A 173 0.34 -5.34 8.15
CA ALA A 173 -0.36 -5.74 9.35
C ALA A 173 0.27 -5.10 10.60
N LEU A 174 -0.56 -4.89 11.62
CA LEU A 174 -0.09 -4.74 13.00
C LEU A 174 0.11 -6.15 13.55
N SER A 175 1.31 -6.48 13.98
CA SER A 175 1.66 -7.78 14.55
C SER A 175 2.27 -7.62 15.94
N TRP A 176 2.07 -8.60 16.82
CA TRP A 176 2.65 -8.66 18.15
C TRP A 176 2.73 -10.11 18.62
N LEU A 177 3.58 -10.40 19.59
CA LEU A 177 3.65 -11.72 20.21
C LEU A 177 2.35 -12.03 20.94
N GLU A 178 1.72 -13.16 20.60
CA GLU A 178 0.41 -13.54 21.14
C GLU A 178 0.44 -13.63 22.68
N GLU A 179 1.49 -14.26 23.22
CA GLU A 179 1.75 -14.38 24.66
C GLU A 179 1.99 -13.05 25.38
N ARG A 180 2.24 -11.96 24.64
CA ARG A 180 2.51 -10.61 25.18
C ARG A 180 1.46 -9.58 24.77
N THR A 181 0.20 -10.00 24.74
CA THR A 181 -0.94 -9.09 24.59
C THR A 181 -1.17 -8.29 25.89
N THR A 182 -0.44 -7.18 26.04
CA THR A 182 -0.53 -6.29 27.21
C THR A 182 -1.63 -5.23 27.06
N ASP A 183 -1.99 -4.53 28.14
CA ASP A 183 -2.92 -3.39 28.12
C ASP A 183 -2.46 -2.28 27.13
N LEU A 184 -1.16 -2.06 26.99
CA LEU A 184 -0.60 -1.10 26.04
C LEU A 184 -0.73 -1.56 24.58
N VAL A 185 -0.54 -2.87 24.32
CA VAL A 185 -0.80 -3.46 23.00
C VAL A 185 -2.27 -3.36 22.64
N GLU A 186 -3.18 -3.65 23.58
CA GLU A 186 -4.63 -3.52 23.40
C GLU A 186 -5.06 -2.07 23.11
N GLU A 187 -4.47 -1.09 23.79
CA GLU A 187 -4.71 0.33 23.49
C GLU A 187 -4.21 0.68 22.09
N PHE A 188 -3.01 0.24 21.70
CA PHE A 188 -2.48 0.49 20.35
C PHE A 188 -3.34 -0.17 19.26
N ILE A 189 -3.80 -1.39 19.48
CA ILE A 189 -4.80 -2.07 18.63
C ILE A 189 -6.05 -1.21 18.51
N GLY A 190 -6.49 -0.59 19.61
CA GLY A 190 -7.64 0.31 19.61
C GLY A 190 -7.44 1.56 18.77
N ILE A 191 -6.27 2.17 18.87
CA ILE A 191 -5.87 3.32 18.05
C ILE A 191 -5.84 2.94 16.58
N VAL A 192 -5.23 1.81 16.24
CA VAL A 192 -5.11 1.34 14.86
C VAL A 192 -6.48 1.03 14.24
N ARG A 193 -7.40 0.47 15.02
CA ARG A 193 -8.81 0.25 14.63
C ARG A 193 -9.68 1.52 14.66
N GLY A 194 -9.13 2.67 15.06
CA GLY A 194 -9.85 3.94 15.11
C GLY A 194 -10.87 4.06 16.26
N ARG A 195 -10.79 3.22 17.30
CA ARG A 195 -11.63 3.37 18.51
C ARG A 195 -11.35 4.73 19.12
N THR A 196 -12.35 5.60 19.28
CA THR A 196 -12.18 6.91 19.93
C THR A 196 -12.00 6.77 21.44
N VAL A 197 -11.37 7.76 22.08
CA VAL A 197 -11.06 7.80 23.53
C VAL A 197 -12.32 7.60 24.40
N ASN A 198 -13.51 7.87 23.85
CA ASN A 198 -14.78 7.76 24.55
C ASN A 198 -15.46 6.37 24.42
N SER A 199 -14.78 5.38 23.84
CA SER A 199 -15.28 4.00 23.72
C SER A 199 -14.93 3.15 24.94
N SER A 200 -15.07 3.71 26.15
CA SER A 200 -15.10 2.93 27.39
C SER A 200 -16.52 2.38 27.63
N ARG A 201 -16.98 1.45 26.80
CA ARG A 201 -18.00 0.48 27.22
C ARG A 201 -17.31 -0.87 27.32
N GLY A 202 -16.84 -1.19 28.52
CA GLY A 202 -16.20 -2.47 28.81
C GLY A 202 -15.44 -2.55 30.12
N ARG A 203 -15.09 -1.42 30.76
CA ARG A 203 -14.48 -1.42 32.10
C ARG A 203 -15.21 -0.47 33.05
N ALA A 204 -16.46 -0.82 33.37
CA ALA A 204 -17.13 -0.46 34.62
C ALA A 204 -18.37 -1.34 34.77
N GLY A 205 -18.40 -2.07 35.89
CA GLY A 205 -19.51 -2.72 36.59
C GLY A 205 -20.85 -2.92 35.87
N ALA A 206 -21.31 -4.17 35.91
CA ALA A 206 -22.72 -4.50 35.88
C ALA A 206 -23.52 -3.58 36.82
N ALA A 207 -24.36 -2.73 36.23
CA ALA A 207 -25.50 -2.14 36.89
C ALA A 207 -26.70 -2.34 35.96
N GLN A 208 -27.61 -3.17 36.42
CA GLN A 208 -28.90 -3.44 35.79
C GLN A 208 -29.65 -2.12 35.60
N PRO A 209 -30.44 -1.92 34.52
CA PRO A 209 -31.31 -0.77 34.42
C PRO A 209 -32.45 -0.93 35.43
N GLU A 210 -32.39 -0.18 36.53
CA GLU A 210 -33.53 0.01 37.43
C GLU A 210 -34.66 0.77 36.69
N GLU A 211 -35.86 0.20 36.79
CA GLU A 211 -37.12 0.72 36.27
C GLU A 211 -37.43 2.12 36.82
N LYS A 212 -37.82 3.03 35.92
CA LYS A 212 -38.41 4.32 36.30
C LYS A 212 -39.86 4.12 36.80
N PRO A 213 -40.28 4.78 37.91
CA PRO A 213 -41.66 4.74 38.34
C PRO A 213 -42.56 5.60 37.44
N ALA A 214 -43.72 5.06 37.08
CA ALA A 214 -44.80 5.77 36.39
C ALA A 214 -45.64 6.62 37.37
N THR A 215 -46.11 7.78 36.91
CA THR A 215 -47.11 8.62 37.60
C THR A 215 -48.41 8.62 36.78
N PRO A 216 -49.62 8.68 37.41
CA PRO A 216 -50.83 8.09 36.84
C PRO A 216 -51.79 9.10 36.19
N GLY A 217 -52.64 8.59 35.27
CA GLY A 217 -53.99 9.12 35.07
C GLY A 217 -54.45 9.32 33.63
N ALA A 218 -55.21 8.36 33.09
CA ALA A 218 -56.51 8.57 32.43
C ALA A 218 -57.09 7.22 31.95
N ARG A 219 -58.36 6.97 32.30
CA ARG A 219 -59.12 5.71 32.13
C ARG A 219 -60.05 5.79 30.88
N PRO A 220 -60.80 4.74 30.49
CA PRO A 220 -60.74 4.17 29.15
C PRO A 220 -62.08 4.15 28.39
N ARG A 221 -62.04 3.83 27.08
CA ARG A 221 -63.18 3.35 26.26
C ARG A 221 -62.59 2.84 24.93
N GLY A 222 -62.90 1.70 24.34
CA GLY A 222 -63.78 0.57 24.60
C GLY A 222 -63.76 -0.30 23.32
N THR A 223 -63.55 -1.61 23.49
CA THR A 223 -64.02 -2.77 22.69
C THR A 223 -64.24 -2.68 21.16
N GLY A 224 -63.69 -3.66 20.43
CA GLY A 224 -64.31 -4.13 19.18
C GLY A 224 -63.39 -4.94 18.25
N ALA A 225 -63.45 -6.27 18.36
CA ALA A 225 -62.84 -7.22 17.43
C ALA A 225 -63.62 -7.32 16.10
N GLY A 226 -62.97 -7.73 15.01
CA GLY A 226 -63.65 -8.27 13.82
C GLY A 226 -62.89 -8.16 12.50
N LYS A 227 -62.28 -9.25 12.07
CA LYS A 227 -62.13 -9.67 10.64
C LYS A 227 -63.39 -10.51 10.28
N PRO A 228 -63.65 -10.97 9.04
CA PRO A 228 -63.03 -10.70 7.72
C PRO A 228 -64.08 -10.47 6.59
N ALA A 229 -63.65 -10.21 5.34
CA ALA A 229 -64.04 -10.98 4.13
C ALA A 229 -63.85 -10.24 2.79
N ALA A 230 -63.22 -10.99 1.88
CA ALA A 230 -63.30 -11.09 0.42
C ALA A 230 -64.13 -10.10 -0.45
N GLY A 231 -63.55 -9.77 -1.63
CA GLY A 231 -64.29 -9.28 -2.79
C GLY A 231 -63.40 -9.00 -4.02
N LYS A 232 -63.34 -10.00 -4.92
CA LYS A 232 -63.02 -9.96 -6.38
C LYS A 232 -63.40 -8.63 -7.07
N SER A 233 -62.84 -8.14 -8.17
CA SER A 233 -62.28 -8.77 -9.39
C SER A 233 -61.91 -7.65 -10.38
N GLY A 234 -61.14 -7.96 -11.43
CA GLY A 234 -61.21 -7.21 -12.69
C GLY A 234 -59.87 -7.06 -13.38
N GLY A 235 -59.53 -8.00 -14.26
CA GLY A 235 -58.35 -7.93 -15.11
C GLY A 235 -58.50 -6.96 -16.29
N GLY A 236 -57.42 -6.80 -17.05
CA GLY A 236 -57.46 -6.10 -18.35
C GLY A 236 -56.08 -5.73 -18.86
N ARG A 237 -55.54 -6.58 -19.74
CA ARG A 237 -54.29 -6.40 -20.52
C ARG A 237 -54.31 -5.17 -21.44
N THR A 238 -53.10 -4.72 -21.78
CA THR A 238 -52.51 -4.39 -23.12
C THR A 238 -51.70 -3.09 -23.01
N ALA A 239 -50.37 -3.10 -23.19
CA ALA A 239 -49.57 -3.34 -24.40
C ALA A 239 -49.77 -2.27 -25.49
N GLY A 240 -48.72 -1.48 -25.73
CA GLY A 240 -48.39 -0.98 -27.06
C GLY A 240 -48.30 0.54 -27.23
N GLY A 241 -47.08 1.02 -27.53
CA GLY A 241 -46.90 1.79 -28.77
C GLY A 241 -46.53 3.28 -28.69
N LYS A 242 -45.21 3.53 -28.66
CA LYS A 242 -44.42 4.34 -29.61
C LYS A 242 -44.66 5.87 -29.81
N THR A 243 -43.54 6.58 -29.56
CA THR A 243 -42.85 7.59 -30.41
C THR A 243 -43.51 8.92 -30.76
N SER A 244 -42.82 10.04 -30.53
CA SER A 244 -41.95 10.72 -31.54
C SER A 244 -41.60 12.17 -31.16
N GLY A 245 -40.49 12.66 -31.74
CA GLY A 245 -40.10 14.08 -31.82
C GLY A 245 -38.99 14.48 -30.82
N GLY A 246 -37.74 14.79 -31.18
CA GLY A 246 -37.16 15.24 -32.44
C GLY A 246 -36.85 16.74 -32.38
N LYS A 247 -35.58 17.12 -32.16
CA LYS A 247 -35.03 18.36 -32.72
C LYS A 247 -33.50 18.32 -32.78
N ALA A 248 -33.02 18.28 -34.02
CA ALA A 248 -31.66 18.62 -34.40
C ALA A 248 -31.59 20.11 -34.76
N SER A 249 -30.40 20.71 -34.60
CA SER A 249 -30.01 21.94 -35.28
C SER A 249 -28.57 21.78 -35.79
N GLY A 250 -28.40 21.78 -37.11
CA GLY A 250 -27.11 22.03 -37.77
C GLY A 250 -26.68 23.49 -37.56
N GLY A 251 -25.48 23.95 -37.88
CA GLY A 251 -24.41 23.43 -38.73
C GLY A 251 -23.80 24.64 -39.45
N ARG A 252 -22.46 24.73 -39.55
CA ARG A 252 -21.77 25.39 -40.66
C ARG A 252 -20.27 25.10 -40.64
N THR A 253 -19.79 24.80 -41.84
CA THR A 253 -18.44 24.52 -42.29
C THR A 253 -17.68 25.82 -42.64
N ALA A 254 -16.34 25.77 -42.62
CA ALA A 254 -15.46 26.06 -43.77
C ALA A 254 -14.04 26.56 -43.37
N GLY A 255 -13.03 25.99 -44.03
CA GLY A 255 -11.72 26.58 -44.40
C GLY A 255 -10.73 26.83 -43.24
N GLY A 256 -9.45 26.48 -43.30
CA GLY A 256 -8.58 26.20 -44.44
C GLY A 256 -7.25 26.96 -44.26
N LYS A 257 -6.16 26.30 -44.64
CA LYS A 257 -4.84 26.82 -45.03
C LYS A 257 -3.67 26.81 -44.02
N ALA A 258 -2.57 26.31 -44.57
CA ALA A 258 -1.26 26.04 -44.02
C ALA A 258 -0.32 27.27 -44.00
N SER A 259 0.71 27.20 -43.18
CA SER A 259 2.11 27.58 -43.42
C SER A 259 2.89 27.22 -42.14
N GLY A 260 4.09 26.64 -42.13
CA GLY A 260 5.25 26.89 -42.97
C GLY A 260 6.33 27.48 -42.07
N GLY A 261 7.33 26.69 -41.65
CA GLY A 261 8.39 27.14 -40.75
C GLY A 261 9.58 26.20 -40.71
N LYS A 262 10.43 26.31 -41.72
CA LYS A 262 11.72 25.63 -41.92
C LYS A 262 12.79 26.17 -40.96
N SER A 263 13.59 25.28 -40.38
CA SER A 263 15.04 25.45 -40.14
C SER A 263 15.60 24.01 -40.12
N GLY A 264 16.52 23.54 -40.98
CA GLY A 264 17.76 24.15 -41.47
C GLY A 264 18.73 24.18 -40.29
N GLY A 265 19.70 23.28 -40.09
CA GLY A 265 20.55 22.49 -40.98
C GLY A 265 21.96 22.62 -40.40
N GLY A 266 22.69 21.51 -40.16
CA GLY A 266 24.08 21.62 -39.68
C GLY A 266 24.67 20.38 -39.02
N ARG A 267 25.29 19.51 -39.81
CA ARG A 267 26.41 18.60 -39.48
C ARG A 267 27.29 18.54 -40.74
N PRO A 268 28.57 18.13 -40.70
CA PRO A 268 29.41 17.75 -39.56
C PRO A 268 30.81 18.43 -39.56
N GLY A 269 31.44 18.55 -38.39
CA GLY A 269 32.85 18.92 -38.24
C GLY A 269 33.72 17.69 -38.06
N THR A 270 34.64 17.49 -39.01
CA THR A 270 35.68 16.47 -39.04
C THR A 270 36.87 16.88 -38.16
N GLY A 271 37.48 15.91 -37.48
CA GLY A 271 38.71 16.07 -36.73
C GLY A 271 39.39 14.71 -36.52
N LYS A 272 40.37 14.42 -37.38
CA LYS A 272 41.22 13.22 -37.39
C LYS A 272 42.64 13.65 -37.04
N ALA A 273 43.36 12.79 -36.31
CA ALA A 273 44.82 12.58 -36.25
C ALA A 273 45.30 12.49 -34.77
N ALA A 274 45.70 11.29 -34.34
CA ALA A 274 47.10 10.80 -34.29
C ALA A 274 47.78 11.24 -32.98
N GLY A 275 48.60 10.47 -32.28
CA GLY A 275 49.22 9.16 -32.44
C GLY A 275 50.24 9.06 -31.30
N GLY A 276 50.52 7.85 -30.80
CA GLY A 276 51.47 7.68 -29.69
C GLY A 276 51.64 6.23 -29.27
N LYS A 277 52.34 5.45 -30.09
CA LYS A 277 52.95 4.16 -29.71
C LYS A 277 54.34 4.43 -29.12
N SER A 278 54.66 3.78 -28.00
CA SER A 278 55.95 3.16 -27.62
C SER A 278 56.05 3.18 -26.09
N GLY A 279 56.48 2.14 -25.36
CA GLY A 279 57.09 0.87 -25.70
C GLY A 279 57.65 0.23 -24.41
N GLY A 280 58.12 -1.01 -24.50
CA GLY A 280 59.01 -1.66 -23.51
C GLY A 280 58.28 -2.51 -22.46
N ALA A 281 58.10 -3.82 -22.68
CA ALA A 281 59.07 -4.90 -22.46
C ALA A 281 59.44 -5.11 -20.97
N ARG A 282 59.08 -6.27 -20.40
CA ARG A 282 60.02 -7.39 -20.19
C ARG A 282 59.39 -8.56 -19.43
N ARG A 283 59.88 -9.74 -19.82
CA ARG A 283 59.68 -11.08 -19.27
C ARG A 283 60.14 -11.17 -17.80
N GLY A 284 59.45 -11.99 -17.02
CA GLY A 284 59.94 -12.61 -15.78
C GLY A 284 59.12 -13.85 -15.47
N ARG A 285 59.76 -15.02 -15.48
CA ARG A 285 59.21 -16.37 -15.20
C ARG A 285 59.07 -16.61 -13.67
N PRO A 286 58.48 -17.73 -13.23
CA PRO A 286 57.89 -17.91 -11.90
C PRO A 286 58.84 -18.51 -10.86
N GLY A 287 58.42 -18.46 -9.59
CA GLY A 287 58.94 -19.35 -8.55
C GLY A 287 58.37 -19.04 -7.15
N ARG A 288 57.35 -19.78 -6.72
CA ARG A 288 57.42 -20.78 -5.63
C ARG A 288 56.06 -21.45 -5.46
#